data_AF-A0A1G3M6D5-F1
#
_entry.id   AF-A0A1G3M6D5-F1
#
_cell.length_a   1.000
_cell.length_b   1.000
_cell.length_c   1.000
_cell.angle_alpha   90.00
_cell.angle_beta   90.00
_cell.angle_gamma   90.00
#
_symmetry.space_group_name_H-M   'P 1'
#
loop_
_entity.id
_entity.type
_entity.pdbx_description
1 polymer ?
#
loop_
_entity_poly.entity_id
_entity_poly.type
_entity_poly.pdbx_seq_one_letter_code
_entity_poly.pdbx_strand_id
1 'polypeptide(L)'
;MTAFEYIQKWLLPAWAQGTEVGRLLAALSEGADGARDLILALRRLWILGTSSGAGLDLHGEARTAPRWDDESDEDYQLRLMGLFQARLRQSTKQGMLALMAALGQPTATVLELYTLHAVQTFDGTWSFDGTRRYESPNRWAEFAIVLPWGAETFTAELYRRWRTEVDRIKPAHTKLAYFELGMPLDETWAGAVGEGLSVEVTTQRRYDGTWTFDGAAPFGPVVEVFDA
;
A
#
# COMPACT_ATOMS: atom_id res chain seq x y z
N MET A 1 5.58 34.47 24.71
CA MET A 1 4.84 35.68 24.33
C MET A 1 3.50 35.25 23.77
N THR A 2 2.47 35.22 24.61
CA THR A 2 1.12 34.84 24.19
C THR A 2 0.55 35.91 23.26
N ALA A 3 -0.45 35.57 22.45
CA ALA A 3 -1.10 36.56 21.58
C ALA A 3 -1.76 37.68 22.39
N PHE A 4 -2.28 37.36 23.59
CA PHE A 4 -2.64 38.31 24.63
C PHE A 4 -1.52 39.31 25.02
N GLU A 5 -0.30 38.85 25.30
CA GLU A 5 0.84 39.74 25.62
C GLU A 5 1.25 40.61 24.42
N TYR A 6 1.10 40.09 23.19
CA TYR A 6 1.37 40.85 21.97
C TYR A 6 0.30 41.94 21.73
N ILE A 7 -0.98 41.62 21.94
CA ILE A 7 -2.10 42.56 21.79
C ILE A 7 -2.05 43.62 22.90
N GLN A 8 -1.78 43.26 24.15
CA GLN A 8 -1.63 44.23 25.24
C GLN A 8 -0.45 45.19 25.03
N LYS A 9 0.66 44.70 24.49
CA LYS A 9 1.89 45.49 24.33
C LYS A 9 1.90 46.36 23.07
N TRP A 10 1.25 45.91 21.99
CA TRP A 10 1.34 46.57 20.67
C TRP A 10 0.01 47.11 20.13
N LEU A 11 -1.13 46.56 20.54
CA LEU A 11 -2.46 46.93 20.01
C LEU A 11 -3.32 47.71 21.00
N LEU A 12 -3.08 47.56 22.30
CA LEU A 12 -3.74 48.37 23.33
C LEU A 12 -2.90 49.62 23.63
N PRO A 13 -3.35 50.81 23.20
CA PRO A 13 -2.65 52.03 23.54
C PRO A 13 -2.69 52.27 25.06
N ALA A 14 -1.63 52.89 25.61
CA ALA A 14 -1.46 53.05 27.07
C ALA A 14 -2.66 53.69 27.79
N TRP A 15 -3.45 54.51 27.08
CA TRP A 15 -4.65 55.16 27.61
C TRP A 15 -5.82 54.20 27.87
N ALA A 16 -5.84 53.02 27.25
CA ALA A 16 -6.93 52.05 27.39
C ALA A 16 -6.70 51.08 28.56
N GLN A 17 -5.51 51.04 29.15
CA GLN A 17 -5.17 50.12 30.22
C GLN A 17 -5.95 50.44 31.51
N GLY A 18 -6.57 49.43 32.13
CA GLY A 18 -7.39 49.57 33.35
C GLY A 18 -8.80 50.15 33.15
N THR A 19 -9.16 50.55 31.93
CA THR A 19 -10.49 51.10 31.60
C THR A 19 -11.51 49.98 31.30
N GLU A 20 -12.82 50.32 31.26
CA GLU A 20 -13.85 49.40 30.75
C GLU A 20 -13.60 49.00 29.28
N VAL A 21 -13.14 49.93 28.44
CA VAL A 21 -12.77 49.66 27.05
C VAL A 21 -11.61 48.67 26.98
N GLY A 22 -10.61 48.81 27.84
CA GLY A 22 -9.50 47.86 27.97
C GLY A 22 -9.97 46.47 28.41
N ARG A 23 -10.92 46.38 29.34
CA ARG A 23 -11.53 45.11 29.78
C ARG A 23 -12.33 44.44 28.65
N LEU A 24 -13.10 45.20 27.87
CA LEU A 24 -13.81 44.68 26.69
C LEU A 24 -12.84 44.16 25.62
N LEU A 25 -11.76 44.91 25.33
CA LEU A 25 -10.74 44.48 24.37
C LEU A 25 -9.99 43.23 24.83
N ALA A 26 -9.72 43.10 26.13
CA ALA A 26 -9.12 41.89 26.70
C ALA A 26 -10.04 40.66 26.50
N ALA A 27 -11.33 40.79 26.77
CA ALA A 27 -12.30 39.70 26.55
C ALA A 27 -12.42 39.32 25.07
N LEU A 28 -12.41 40.30 24.16
CA LEU A 28 -12.39 40.05 22.71
C LEU A 28 -11.10 39.37 22.26
N SER A 29 -9.95 39.74 22.84
CA SER A 29 -8.66 39.11 22.55
C SER A 29 -8.64 37.63 22.97
N GLU A 30 -9.19 37.31 24.14
CA GLU A 30 -9.28 35.92 24.60
C GLU A 30 -10.13 35.07 23.65
N GLY A 31 -11.28 35.61 23.20
CA GLY A 31 -12.10 34.96 22.18
C GLY A 31 -11.39 34.78 20.84
N ALA A 32 -10.62 35.78 20.41
CA ALA A 32 -9.83 35.72 19.18
C ALA A 32 -8.68 34.69 19.27
N ASP A 33 -8.03 34.59 20.43
CA ASP A 33 -6.99 33.60 20.69
C ASP A 33 -7.57 32.17 20.67
N GLY A 34 -8.73 31.95 21.30
CA GLY A 34 -9.44 30.68 21.22
C GLY A 34 -9.83 30.31 19.78
N ALA A 35 -10.32 31.27 19.00
CA ALA A 35 -10.62 31.05 17.58
C ALA A 35 -9.38 30.70 16.77
N ARG A 36 -8.25 31.39 17.02
CA ARG A 36 -6.96 31.10 16.38
C ARG A 36 -6.49 29.68 16.72
N ASP A 37 -6.57 29.28 17.97
CA ASP A 37 -6.13 27.95 18.41
C ASP A 37 -6.98 26.84 17.77
N LEU A 38 -8.30 27.06 17.67
CA LEU A 38 -9.19 26.16 16.93
C LEU A 38 -8.82 26.05 15.45
N ILE A 39 -8.52 27.17 14.78
CA ILE A 39 -8.08 27.16 13.38
C ILE A 39 -6.78 26.35 13.21
N LEU A 40 -5.82 26.51 14.13
CA LEU A 40 -4.56 25.76 14.10
C LEU A 40 -4.76 24.28 14.41
N ALA A 41 -5.69 23.93 15.30
CA ALA A 41 -6.09 22.55 15.54
C ALA A 41 -6.75 21.93 14.29
N LEU A 42 -7.68 22.64 13.66
CA LEU A 42 -8.31 22.21 12.40
C LEU A 42 -7.28 22.00 11.28
N ARG A 43 -6.28 22.88 11.16
CA ARG A 43 -5.20 22.70 10.17
C ARG A 43 -4.37 21.44 10.41
N ARG A 44 -4.09 21.10 11.67
CA ARG A 44 -3.38 19.86 12.02
C ARG A 44 -4.20 18.62 11.66
N LEU A 45 -5.52 18.67 11.85
CA LEU A 45 -6.43 17.58 11.46
C LEU A 45 -6.60 17.45 9.93
N TRP A 46 -6.48 18.55 9.18
CA TRP A 46 -6.64 18.56 7.72
C TRP A 46 -5.45 17.97 6.95
N ILE A 47 -4.27 17.98 7.57
CA ILE A 47 -3.04 17.50 6.96
C ILE A 47 -2.81 16.05 7.41
N LEU A 48 -2.82 15.14 6.44
CA LEU A 48 -2.62 13.70 6.67
C LEU A 48 -1.35 13.40 7.48
N GLY A 49 -0.27 14.15 7.23
CA GLY A 49 1.02 13.99 7.91
C GLY A 49 1.04 14.37 9.40
N THR A 50 0.02 15.09 9.87
CA THR A 50 -0.09 15.60 11.25
C THR A 50 -1.39 15.20 11.94
N SER A 51 -2.27 14.48 11.24
CA SER A 51 -3.53 13.95 11.78
C SER A 51 -3.27 12.65 12.53
N SER A 52 -4.00 12.42 13.62
CA SER A 52 -3.95 11.18 14.41
C SER A 52 -5.35 10.76 14.85
N GLY A 53 -5.51 9.50 15.26
CA GLY A 53 -6.78 8.93 15.71
C GLY A 53 -7.96 9.24 14.79
N ALA A 54 -9.03 9.78 15.35
CA ALA A 54 -10.27 10.08 14.62
C ALA A 54 -10.08 11.05 13.43
N GLY A 55 -9.11 11.97 13.49
CA GLY A 55 -8.81 12.86 12.36
C GLY A 55 -8.23 12.11 11.17
N LEU A 56 -7.37 11.12 11.46
CA LEU A 56 -6.80 10.24 10.45
C LEU A 56 -7.88 9.29 9.88
N ASP A 57 -8.82 8.84 10.71
CA ASP A 57 -9.94 8.00 10.25
C ASP A 57 -10.84 8.72 9.26
N LEU A 58 -11.15 10.00 9.51
CA LEU A 58 -11.87 10.86 8.56
C LEU A 58 -11.17 10.96 7.20
N HIS A 59 -9.83 10.98 7.20
CA HIS A 59 -9.07 10.95 5.95
C HIS A 59 -9.21 9.63 5.19
N GLY A 60 -9.23 8.49 5.88
CA GLY A 60 -9.43 7.20 5.25
C GLY A 60 -10.86 6.99 4.76
N GLU A 61 -11.87 7.41 5.52
CA GLU A 61 -13.27 7.40 5.08
C GLU A 61 -13.47 8.19 3.79
N ALA A 62 -12.97 9.42 3.73
CA ALA A 62 -13.01 10.25 2.52
C ALA A 62 -12.29 9.61 1.32
N ARG A 63 -11.37 8.68 1.58
CA ARG A 63 -10.62 7.91 0.58
C ARG A 63 -11.17 6.49 0.41
N THR A 64 -12.27 6.12 1.05
CA THR A 64 -12.82 4.74 1.03
C THR A 64 -11.82 3.68 1.52
N ALA A 65 -10.82 4.08 2.30
CA ALA A 65 -9.75 3.22 2.81
C ALA A 65 -9.79 3.25 4.34
N PRO A 66 -10.74 2.55 4.99
CA PRO A 66 -10.86 2.53 6.44
C PRO A 66 -9.63 1.90 7.09
N ARG A 67 -9.42 2.21 8.37
CA ARG A 67 -8.36 1.65 9.20
C ARG A 67 -8.63 0.17 9.46
N TRP A 68 -7.59 -0.65 9.54
CA TRP A 68 -7.72 -2.01 10.06
C TRP A 68 -7.61 -2.04 11.58
N ASP A 69 -8.22 -3.04 12.22
CA ASP A 69 -8.34 -3.11 13.68
C ASP A 69 -6.98 -3.16 14.41
N ASP A 70 -5.97 -3.71 13.75
CA ASP A 70 -4.61 -3.93 14.23
C ASP A 70 -3.59 -2.89 13.73
N GLU A 71 -4.04 -1.87 12.98
CA GLU A 71 -3.16 -0.91 12.33
C GLU A 71 -2.86 0.31 13.22
N SER A 72 -1.56 0.63 13.38
CA SER A 72 -1.11 1.82 14.09
C SER A 72 -1.46 3.12 13.33
N ASP A 73 -1.45 4.27 14.02
CA ASP A 73 -1.63 5.57 13.35
C ASP A 73 -0.54 5.79 12.28
N GLU A 74 0.70 5.43 12.60
CA GLU A 74 1.85 5.57 11.71
C GLU A 74 1.72 4.72 10.44
N ASP A 75 1.37 3.43 10.60
CA ASP A 75 1.21 2.51 9.45
C ASP A 75 0.02 2.91 8.59
N TYR A 76 -1.09 3.30 9.23
CA TYR A 76 -2.28 3.75 8.51
C TYR A 76 -2.01 5.03 7.73
N GLN A 77 -1.28 5.97 8.32
CA GLN A 77 -0.87 7.19 7.64
C GLN A 77 0.02 6.89 6.42
N LEU A 78 1.01 6.00 6.57
CA LEU A 78 1.88 5.57 5.46
C LEU A 78 1.07 4.88 4.35
N ARG A 79 0.14 3.98 4.71
CA ARG A 79 -0.75 3.33 3.76
C ARG A 79 -1.61 4.34 3.01
N LEU A 80 -2.24 5.30 3.69
CA LEU A 80 -3.05 6.34 3.04
C LEU A 80 -2.22 7.22 2.10
N MET A 81 -0.99 7.55 2.46
CA MET A 81 -0.06 8.28 1.59
C MET A 81 0.32 7.46 0.34
N GLY A 82 0.59 6.17 0.50
CA GLY A 82 0.92 5.27 -0.61
C GLY A 82 -0.26 4.99 -1.54
N LEU A 83 -1.47 4.82 -0.99
CA LEU A 83 -2.70 4.61 -1.76
C LEU A 83 -3.00 5.76 -2.73
N PHE A 84 -2.66 6.99 -2.36
CA PHE A 84 -2.77 8.13 -3.27
C PHE A 84 -1.91 7.95 -4.54
N GLN A 85 -0.65 7.51 -4.38
CA GLN A 85 0.25 7.24 -5.49
C GLN A 85 -0.23 6.09 -6.37
N ALA A 86 -0.76 5.03 -5.74
CA ALA A 86 -1.33 3.89 -6.44
C ALA A 86 -2.54 4.30 -7.31
N ARG A 87 -3.43 5.14 -6.77
CA ARG A 87 -4.63 5.62 -7.48
C ARG A 87 -4.33 6.56 -8.64
N LEU A 88 -3.31 7.41 -8.52
CA LEU A 88 -2.85 8.24 -9.64
C LEU A 88 -2.41 7.40 -10.85
N ARG A 89 -1.96 6.16 -10.60
CA ARG A 89 -1.50 5.21 -11.62
C ARG A 89 -2.43 3.99 -11.69
N GLN A 90 -3.71 4.17 -11.35
CA GLN A 90 -4.69 3.08 -11.37
C GLN A 90 -4.70 2.38 -12.73
N SER A 91 -5.08 1.10 -12.74
CA SER A 91 -5.12 0.30 -13.96
C SER A 91 -3.77 0.08 -14.66
N THR A 92 -2.65 0.29 -13.96
CA THR A 92 -1.30 0.04 -14.49
C THR A 92 -0.47 -0.85 -13.57
N LYS A 93 0.55 -1.50 -14.15
CA LYS A 93 1.58 -2.24 -13.40
C LYS A 93 2.22 -1.41 -12.30
N GLN A 94 2.59 -0.18 -12.63
CA GLN A 94 3.26 0.72 -11.70
C GLN A 94 2.33 1.16 -10.56
N GLY A 95 1.02 1.29 -10.82
CA GLY A 95 0.02 1.52 -9.78
C GLY A 95 -0.13 0.33 -8.84
N MET A 96 -0.10 -0.90 -9.38
CA MET A 96 -0.14 -2.12 -8.58
C MET A 96 1.09 -2.27 -7.68
N LEU A 97 2.30 -2.00 -8.21
CA LEU A 97 3.52 -2.01 -7.41
C LEU A 97 3.50 -0.93 -6.30
N ALA A 98 2.99 0.26 -6.63
CA ALA A 98 2.81 1.33 -5.64
C ALA A 98 1.78 0.94 -4.57
N LEU A 99 0.71 0.21 -4.93
CA LEU A 99 -0.22 -0.35 -3.96
C LEU A 99 0.47 -1.33 -3.03
N MET A 100 1.20 -2.31 -3.57
CA MET A 100 1.87 -3.31 -2.74
C MET A 100 2.87 -2.68 -1.78
N ALA A 101 3.62 -1.66 -2.23
CA ALA A 101 4.47 -0.86 -1.34
C ALA A 101 3.68 -0.17 -0.21
N ALA A 102 2.49 0.35 -0.51
CA ALA A 102 1.60 0.96 0.49
C ALA A 102 1.03 -0.06 1.49
N LEU A 103 0.92 -1.33 1.09
CA LEU A 103 0.49 -2.45 1.93
C LEU A 103 1.65 -3.11 2.68
N GLY A 104 2.83 -2.46 2.74
CA GLY A 104 4.00 -2.97 3.45
C GLY A 104 4.85 -3.96 2.64
N GLN A 105 4.58 -4.12 1.34
CA GLN A 105 5.27 -5.08 0.46
C GLN A 105 6.02 -4.36 -0.68
N PRO A 106 7.06 -3.54 -0.38
CA PRO A 106 7.75 -2.71 -1.38
C PRO A 106 8.56 -3.49 -2.41
N THR A 107 8.93 -4.74 -2.11
CA THR A 107 9.68 -5.62 -3.00
C THR A 107 8.78 -6.60 -3.76
N ALA A 108 7.45 -6.50 -3.60
CA ALA A 108 6.52 -7.31 -4.38
C ALA A 108 6.67 -7.03 -5.87
N THR A 109 6.45 -8.06 -6.68
CA THR A 109 6.47 -7.94 -8.15
C THR A 109 5.16 -8.38 -8.74
N VAL A 110 4.87 -7.93 -9.96
CA VAL A 110 3.68 -8.35 -10.70
C VAL A 110 4.08 -9.14 -11.92
N LEU A 111 3.63 -10.40 -11.93
CA LEU A 111 3.86 -11.38 -12.97
C LEU A 111 2.64 -11.43 -13.89
N GLU A 112 2.85 -11.19 -15.17
CA GLU A 112 1.78 -11.30 -16.18
C GLU A 112 1.69 -12.75 -16.64
N LEU A 113 0.57 -13.45 -16.42
CA LEU A 113 0.53 -14.91 -16.61
C LEU A 113 0.74 -15.36 -18.07
N TYR A 114 0.47 -14.50 -19.05
CA TYR A 114 0.79 -14.84 -20.44
C TYR A 114 2.30 -15.03 -20.67
N THR A 115 3.17 -14.48 -19.81
CA THR A 115 4.62 -14.71 -19.91
C THR A 115 5.01 -16.11 -19.42
N LEU A 116 4.18 -16.76 -18.59
CA LEU A 116 4.34 -18.16 -18.21
C LEU A 116 3.84 -19.11 -19.31
N HIS A 117 2.75 -18.75 -19.97
CA HIS A 117 2.09 -19.55 -21.01
C HIS A 117 2.35 -19.07 -22.44
N ALA A 118 3.40 -18.26 -22.68
CA ALA A 118 3.78 -17.87 -24.02
C ALA A 118 3.94 -19.15 -24.84
N VAL A 119 2.94 -19.40 -25.70
CA VAL A 119 2.69 -20.68 -26.34
C VAL A 119 4.00 -21.13 -26.97
N GLN A 120 4.58 -22.18 -26.40
CA GLN A 120 5.74 -22.85 -26.97
C GLN A 120 5.25 -23.61 -28.22
N THR A 121 5.03 -22.90 -29.32
CA THR A 121 4.98 -23.52 -30.64
C THR A 121 6.40 -23.96 -30.99
N PHE A 122 6.75 -25.19 -30.62
CA PHE A 122 7.99 -25.85 -31.00
C PHE A 122 7.94 -26.19 -32.50
N ASP A 123 8.35 -25.26 -33.35
CA ASP A 123 8.51 -25.46 -34.79
C ASP A 123 9.91 -25.98 -35.19
N GLY A 124 10.77 -26.27 -34.20
CA GLY A 124 12.12 -26.77 -34.42
C GLY A 124 13.16 -25.69 -34.74
N THR A 125 12.79 -24.42 -34.79
CA THR A 125 13.69 -23.27 -35.09
C THR A 125 14.04 -22.43 -33.86
N TRP A 126 13.69 -22.88 -32.65
CA TRP A 126 13.82 -22.10 -31.42
C TRP A 126 15.20 -22.26 -30.76
N SER A 127 15.86 -21.13 -30.47
CA SER A 127 17.02 -21.03 -29.58
C SER A 127 16.68 -20.18 -28.34
N PHE A 128 17.00 -20.67 -27.14
CA PHE A 128 16.93 -19.91 -25.88
C PHE A 128 18.21 -19.08 -25.69
N ASP A 129 18.56 -18.23 -26.67
CA ASP A 129 19.80 -17.44 -26.69
C ASP A 129 19.62 -16.00 -26.16
N GLY A 130 18.42 -15.64 -25.70
CA GLY A 130 18.11 -14.31 -25.17
C GLY A 130 18.04 -13.19 -26.22
N THR A 131 18.15 -13.52 -27.52
CA THR A 131 18.16 -12.51 -28.60
C THR A 131 16.77 -11.95 -28.91
N ARG A 132 15.70 -12.67 -28.56
CA ARG A 132 14.31 -12.23 -28.79
C ARG A 132 13.75 -11.51 -27.57
N ARG A 133 13.40 -10.23 -27.77
CA ARG A 133 12.55 -9.46 -26.86
C ARG A 133 11.10 -9.57 -27.29
N TYR A 134 10.24 -10.09 -26.42
CA TYR A 134 8.80 -10.10 -26.63
C TYR A 134 8.24 -8.70 -26.33
N GLU A 135 8.12 -7.86 -27.35
CA GLU A 135 7.35 -6.62 -27.26
C GLU A 135 5.88 -6.93 -27.60
N SER A 136 5.13 -7.45 -26.63
CA SER A 136 3.68 -7.57 -26.75
C SER A 136 3.02 -6.37 -26.07
N PRO A 137 2.01 -5.73 -26.69
CA PRO A 137 1.27 -4.65 -26.06
C PRO A 137 0.54 -5.21 -24.83
N ASN A 138 1.05 -4.87 -23.64
CA ASN A 138 0.44 -4.94 -22.32
C ASN A 138 -0.77 -5.90 -22.22
N ARG A 139 -0.54 -7.21 -22.26
CA ARG A 139 -1.59 -8.24 -22.12
C ARG A 139 -1.83 -8.59 -20.65
N TRP A 140 -1.95 -7.55 -19.83
CA TRP A 140 -2.38 -7.67 -18.44
C TRP A 140 -3.88 -8.01 -18.43
N ALA A 141 -4.24 -9.22 -18.83
CA ALA A 141 -5.58 -9.77 -18.66
C ALA A 141 -5.61 -10.63 -17.40
N GLU A 142 -4.57 -11.42 -17.18
CA GLU A 142 -4.37 -12.23 -15.98
C GLU A 142 -2.97 -12.01 -15.41
N PHE A 143 -2.88 -11.87 -14.09
CA PHE A 143 -1.62 -11.59 -13.39
C PHE A 143 -1.60 -12.24 -12.01
N ALA A 144 -0.40 -12.47 -11.51
CA ALA A 144 -0.14 -12.86 -10.13
C ALA A 144 0.72 -11.79 -9.43
N ILE A 145 0.58 -11.69 -8.11
CA ILE A 145 1.42 -10.82 -7.28
C ILE A 145 2.39 -11.71 -6.51
N VAL A 146 3.68 -11.55 -6.80
CA VAL A 146 4.75 -12.28 -6.12
C VAL A 146 5.20 -11.47 -4.93
N LEU A 147 5.07 -12.07 -3.76
CA LEU A 147 5.42 -11.51 -2.46
C LEU A 147 6.82 -11.97 -2.06
N PRO A 148 7.60 -11.12 -1.36
CA PRO A 148 8.89 -11.53 -0.83
C PRO A 148 8.72 -12.64 0.21
N TRP A 149 9.64 -13.60 0.21
CA TRP A 149 9.75 -14.59 1.27
C TRP A 149 9.98 -13.93 2.63
N GLY A 150 9.38 -14.46 3.69
CA GLY A 150 9.52 -13.91 5.04
C GLY A 150 8.78 -12.59 5.27
N ALA A 151 7.99 -12.12 4.30
CA ALA A 151 6.84 -11.29 4.63
C ALA A 151 5.97 -12.06 5.63
N GLU A 152 5.42 -11.35 6.60
CA GLU A 152 4.61 -11.84 7.72
C GLU A 152 3.69 -13.03 7.39
N THR A 153 3.30 -13.79 8.41
CA THR A 153 2.33 -14.90 8.30
C THR A 153 1.19 -14.53 7.35
N PHE A 154 1.15 -15.14 6.16
CA PHE A 154 0.13 -14.84 5.17
C PHE A 154 -1.19 -15.47 5.61
N THR A 155 -2.06 -14.69 6.25
CA THR A 155 -3.34 -15.15 6.78
C THR A 155 -4.48 -14.95 5.78
N ALA A 156 -5.61 -15.66 5.97
CA ALA A 156 -6.81 -15.45 5.16
C ALA A 156 -7.39 -14.04 5.30
N GLU A 157 -7.25 -13.42 6.47
CA GLU A 157 -7.67 -12.05 6.67
C GLU A 157 -6.81 -11.08 5.85
N LEU A 158 -5.48 -11.24 5.89
CA LEU A 158 -4.56 -10.43 5.11
C LEU A 158 -4.81 -10.59 3.61
N TYR A 159 -5.02 -11.83 3.13
CA TYR A 159 -5.43 -12.12 1.76
C TYR A 159 -6.68 -11.32 1.37
N ARG A 160 -7.76 -11.38 2.17
CA ARG A 160 -9.02 -10.67 1.88
C ARG A 160 -8.84 -9.16 1.82
N ARG A 161 -8.07 -8.60 2.77
CA ARG A 161 -7.74 -7.16 2.80
C ARG A 161 -6.99 -6.74 1.54
N TRP A 162 -5.93 -7.46 1.18
CA TRP A 162 -5.13 -7.14 -0.01
C TRP A 162 -5.90 -7.37 -1.30
N ARG A 163 -6.65 -8.47 -1.41
CA ARG A 163 -7.53 -8.77 -2.55
C ARG A 163 -8.49 -7.62 -2.82
N THR A 164 -9.12 -7.08 -1.77
CA THR A 164 -10.04 -5.94 -1.86
C THR A 164 -9.35 -4.70 -2.43
N GLU A 165 -8.15 -4.37 -1.96
CA GLU A 165 -7.41 -3.21 -2.45
C GLU A 165 -6.90 -3.41 -3.89
N VAL A 166 -6.47 -4.63 -4.23
CA VAL A 166 -6.10 -5.00 -5.61
C VAL A 166 -7.30 -4.83 -6.54
N ASP A 167 -8.48 -5.32 -6.14
CA ASP A 167 -9.71 -5.21 -6.94
C ASP A 167 -10.15 -3.77 -7.18
N ARG A 168 -9.85 -2.85 -6.25
CA ARG A 168 -10.13 -1.42 -6.39
C ARG A 168 -9.23 -0.71 -7.40
N ILE A 169 -8.02 -1.21 -7.62
CA ILE A 169 -6.99 -0.53 -8.43
C ILE A 169 -6.81 -1.19 -9.80
N LYS A 170 -7.00 -2.51 -9.90
CA LYS A 170 -6.85 -3.23 -11.16
C LYS A 170 -7.90 -2.77 -12.19
N PRO A 171 -7.61 -2.84 -13.50
CA PRO A 171 -8.65 -2.59 -14.50
C PRO A 171 -9.74 -3.67 -14.42
N ALA A 172 -10.99 -3.27 -14.73
CA ALA A 172 -12.16 -4.15 -14.61
C ALA A 172 -12.07 -5.44 -15.44
N HIS A 173 -11.43 -5.38 -16.61
CA HIS A 173 -11.26 -6.52 -17.53
C HIS A 173 -10.12 -7.48 -17.15
N THR A 174 -9.43 -7.23 -16.04
CA THR A 174 -8.28 -8.02 -15.60
C THR A 174 -8.61 -8.90 -14.41
N LYS A 175 -7.86 -9.97 -14.21
CA LYS A 175 -8.03 -10.93 -13.13
C LYS A 175 -6.71 -11.09 -12.37
N LEU A 176 -6.74 -10.90 -11.06
CA LEU A 176 -5.71 -11.44 -10.20
C LEU A 176 -5.96 -12.95 -10.10
N ALA A 177 -4.99 -13.76 -10.50
CA ALA A 177 -5.08 -15.19 -10.43
C ALA A 177 -4.78 -15.71 -9.03
N TYR A 178 -3.64 -15.28 -8.45
CA TYR A 178 -3.18 -15.69 -7.13
C TYR A 178 -2.16 -14.72 -6.54
N PHE A 179 -1.94 -14.85 -5.24
CA PHE A 179 -0.73 -14.37 -4.59
C PHE A 179 0.28 -15.52 -4.54
N GLU A 180 1.53 -15.19 -4.85
CA GLU A 180 2.63 -16.14 -4.92
C GLU A 180 3.64 -15.81 -3.82
N LEU A 181 3.98 -16.79 -2.98
CA LEU A 181 5.05 -16.68 -1.98
C LEU A 181 6.22 -17.54 -2.48
N GLY A 182 7.30 -16.89 -2.91
CA GLY A 182 8.52 -17.62 -3.29
C GLY A 182 9.23 -18.12 -2.05
N MET A 183 9.45 -19.43 -1.90
CA MET A 183 10.11 -20.03 -0.74
C MET A 183 11.52 -20.56 -1.09
N PRO A 184 12.55 -20.33 -0.27
CA PRO A 184 13.83 -21.02 -0.38
C PRO A 184 13.68 -22.54 -0.25
N LEU A 185 14.51 -23.31 -0.97
CA LEU A 185 14.45 -24.78 -0.98
C LEU A 185 14.72 -25.44 0.38
N ASP A 186 15.43 -24.74 1.25
CA ASP A 186 15.86 -25.18 2.57
C ASP A 186 14.92 -24.75 3.70
N GLU A 187 13.86 -24.00 3.38
CA GLU A 187 12.89 -23.53 4.35
C GLU A 187 11.60 -24.36 4.37
N THR A 188 11.04 -24.53 5.56
CA THR A 188 9.77 -25.24 5.77
C THR A 188 8.68 -24.22 6.02
N TRP A 189 7.62 -24.24 5.19
CA TRP A 189 6.43 -23.45 5.45
C TRP A 189 5.63 -24.06 6.62
N ALA A 190 5.49 -23.29 7.70
CA ALA A 190 4.71 -23.66 8.89
C ALA A 190 3.48 -22.75 9.11
N GLY A 191 3.09 -22.00 8.08
CA GLY A 191 1.93 -21.10 8.16
C GLY A 191 0.62 -21.85 8.32
N ALA A 192 -0.39 -21.19 8.88
CA ALA A 192 -1.76 -21.69 8.86
C ALA A 192 -2.46 -21.14 7.61
N VAL A 193 -2.97 -22.02 6.74
CA VAL A 193 -3.94 -21.61 5.71
C VAL A 193 -5.26 -21.36 6.43
N GLY A 194 -5.77 -20.13 6.38
CA GLY A 194 -7.08 -19.85 6.95
C GLY A 194 -8.20 -20.54 6.16
N GLU A 195 -9.32 -20.80 6.82
CA GLU A 195 -10.49 -21.45 6.22
C GLU A 195 -10.96 -20.70 4.95
N GLY A 196 -11.19 -21.46 3.87
CA GLY A 196 -11.57 -20.90 2.56
C GLY A 196 -10.40 -20.52 1.64
N LEU A 197 -9.15 -20.71 2.06
CA LEU A 197 -8.01 -20.62 1.15
C LEU A 197 -7.51 -22.01 0.74
N SER A 198 -7.07 -22.14 -0.50
CA SER A 198 -6.32 -23.29 -0.99
C SER A 198 -4.87 -22.92 -1.25
N VAL A 199 -3.97 -23.88 -1.02
CA VAL A 199 -2.55 -23.73 -1.26
C VAL A 199 -2.10 -24.80 -2.24
N GLU A 200 -1.48 -24.36 -3.32
CA GLU A 200 -0.76 -25.25 -4.24
C GLU A 200 0.73 -25.02 -4.07
N VAL A 201 1.47 -26.12 -3.88
CA VAL A 201 2.94 -26.07 -3.84
C VAL A 201 3.47 -26.53 -5.19
N THR A 202 3.93 -25.59 -5.99
CA THR A 202 4.46 -25.86 -7.32
C THR A 202 5.99 -25.80 -7.28
N THR A 203 6.64 -26.84 -7.81
CA THR A 203 8.09 -26.79 -8.04
C THR A 203 8.32 -26.36 -9.49
N GLN A 204 8.73 -25.11 -9.69
CA GLN A 204 9.06 -24.63 -11.04
C GLN A 204 10.48 -25.11 -11.42
N ARG A 205 10.58 -25.95 -12.46
CA ARG A 205 11.86 -26.37 -13.03
C ARG A 205 12.17 -25.54 -14.27
N ARG A 206 13.35 -24.91 -14.29
CA ARG A 206 13.91 -24.39 -15.55
C ARG A 206 14.34 -25.58 -16.42
N TYR A 207 13.88 -25.62 -17.67
CA TYR A 207 14.38 -26.57 -18.66
C TYR A 207 15.55 -25.89 -19.40
N ASP A 208 16.78 -26.28 -19.10
CA ASP A 208 18.00 -25.77 -19.74
C ASP A 208 18.57 -26.71 -20.82
N GLY A 209 17.83 -27.76 -21.17
CA GLY A 209 18.24 -28.73 -22.19
C GLY A 209 19.16 -29.84 -21.68
N THR A 210 19.47 -29.89 -20.39
CA THR A 210 20.20 -31.00 -19.76
C THR A 210 19.42 -31.61 -18.62
N TRP A 211 19.28 -32.94 -18.62
CA TRP A 211 18.59 -33.72 -17.56
C TRP A 211 19.43 -33.84 -16.27
N THR A 212 20.22 -32.83 -15.94
CA THR A 212 21.05 -32.82 -14.74
C THR A 212 20.45 -31.85 -13.75
N PHE A 213 19.98 -32.40 -12.64
CA PHE A 213 19.68 -31.64 -11.43
C PHE A 213 21.02 -31.23 -10.80
N ASP A 214 21.62 -30.16 -11.28
CA ASP A 214 22.57 -29.43 -10.45
C ASP A 214 21.73 -28.71 -9.39
N GLY A 215 22.04 -28.92 -8.11
CA GLY A 215 21.26 -28.40 -6.97
C GLY A 215 21.30 -26.87 -6.81
N ALA A 216 21.27 -26.14 -7.93
CA ALA A 216 21.41 -24.71 -8.06
C ALA A 216 20.19 -24.09 -8.79
N ALA A 217 18.99 -24.65 -8.61
CA ALA A 217 17.78 -23.97 -9.07
C ALA A 217 17.63 -22.65 -8.29
N PRO A 218 17.63 -21.47 -8.95
CA PRO A 218 17.54 -20.18 -8.27
C PRO A 218 16.14 -19.89 -7.70
N PHE A 219 15.17 -20.79 -7.91
CA PHE A 219 13.80 -20.67 -7.44
C PHE A 219 13.43 -21.96 -6.73
N GLY A 220 13.05 -21.85 -5.46
CA GLY A 220 12.59 -22.97 -4.67
C GLY A 220 11.11 -23.30 -4.90
N PRO A 221 10.53 -24.17 -4.06
CA PRO A 221 9.08 -24.39 -4.06
C PRO A 221 8.35 -23.05 -3.97
N VAL A 222 7.28 -22.95 -4.72
CA VAL A 222 6.41 -21.78 -4.72
C VAL A 222 5.11 -22.16 -4.03
N VAL A 223 4.62 -21.30 -3.15
CA VAL A 223 3.32 -21.47 -2.47
C VAL A 223 2.35 -20.50 -3.15
N GLU A 224 1.43 -21.04 -3.92
CA GLU A 224 0.36 -20.29 -4.57
C GLU A 224 -0.88 -20.32 -3.69
N VAL A 225 -1.46 -19.15 -3.40
CA VAL A 225 -2.61 -19.02 -2.51
C VAL A 225 -3.82 -18.49 -3.27
N PHE A 226 -4.93 -19.24 -3.18
CA PHE A 226 -6.19 -18.95 -3.89
C PHE A 226 -7.38 -18.97 -2.93
N ASP A 227 -8.47 -18.32 -3.34
CA ASP A 227 -9.80 -18.53 -2.76
C ASP A 227 -10.34 -19.91 -3.20
N ALA A 228 -10.89 -20.68 -2.27
CA ALA A 228 -11.37 -22.06 -2.49
C ALA A 228 -12.75 -22.12 -3.16
#